data_AF-A0A3P7ILA4-F1
#
_entry.id   AF-A0A3P7ILA4-F1
#
_cell.length_a   1.000
_cell.length_b   1.000
_cell.length_c   1.000
_cell.angle_alpha   90.00
_cell.angle_beta   90.00
_cell.angle_gamma   90.00
#
_symmetry.space_group_name_H-M   'P 1'
#
loop_
_entity.id
_entity.type
_entity.pdbx_description
1 polymer ?
#
loop_
_entity_poly.entity_id
_entity_poly.type
_entity_poly.pdbx_seq_one_letter_code
_entity_poly.pdbx_strand_id
1 'polypeptide(L)'
;NIRVAGLLEDNDIYRNAQAGVLISTESNPTLRRNRIFEGKAAGVEITNGASATLEANQLFHNKFGGLCLATDVKPVLRDNKIYDNHNAVERAVGRGQCLFKISSCTSFPMHDFYRCVSCNTTDRNAICINCIKNCHRGHTVEFVRHDRFFCDCGAGTLEHQCRLQTEVRDNDTVYDSATPTGSDTPNML
;
A
#
# COMPACT_ATOMS: atom_id res chain seq x y z
N ASN A 1 -9.83 -27.80 -17.97
CA ASN A 1 -9.58 -26.78 -16.92
C ASN A 1 -9.51 -25.40 -17.53
N ILE A 2 -10.65 -24.74 -17.76
CA ILE A 2 -10.67 -23.31 -18.10
C ILE A 2 -10.68 -22.57 -16.76
N ARG A 3 -9.55 -22.00 -16.35
CA ARG A 3 -9.55 -20.97 -15.32
C ARG A 3 -9.94 -19.67 -16.01
N VAL A 4 -11.13 -19.15 -15.70
CA VAL A 4 -11.53 -17.80 -16.11
C VAL A 4 -10.76 -16.82 -15.23
N ALA A 5 -9.56 -16.46 -15.67
CA ALA A 5 -8.81 -15.35 -15.09
C ALA A 5 -9.24 -14.06 -15.80
N GLY A 6 -9.48 -12.99 -15.05
CA GLY A 6 -9.77 -11.68 -15.64
C GLY A 6 -8.62 -11.24 -16.56
N LEU A 7 -8.95 -10.72 -17.75
CA LEU A 7 -7.98 -10.18 -18.70
C LEU A 7 -8.17 -8.67 -18.79
N LEU A 8 -7.11 -7.92 -18.51
CA LEU A 8 -7.03 -6.49 -18.73
C LEU A 8 -5.94 -6.25 -19.77
N GLU A 9 -6.32 -5.85 -20.99
CA GLU A 9 -5.37 -5.71 -22.08
C GLU A 9 -5.53 -4.45 -22.94
N ASP A 10 -4.40 -3.93 -23.40
CA ASP A 10 -4.31 -2.80 -24.34
C ASP A 10 -5.01 -1.51 -23.85
N ASN A 11 -4.99 -1.25 -22.53
CA ASN A 11 -5.59 -0.05 -21.93
C ASN A 11 -4.59 1.03 -21.54
N ASP A 12 -5.07 2.27 -21.52
CA ASP A 12 -4.46 3.41 -20.85
C ASP A 12 -5.17 3.69 -19.53
N ILE A 13 -4.44 3.57 -18.42
CA ILE A 13 -4.97 3.76 -17.07
C ILE A 13 -4.16 4.85 -16.38
N TYR A 14 -4.74 6.04 -16.26
CA TYR A 14 -3.96 7.21 -15.83
C TYR A 14 -4.73 8.21 -14.99
N ARG A 15 -3.99 9.03 -14.22
CA ARG A 15 -4.52 10.13 -13.38
C ARG A 15 -5.57 9.70 -12.33
N ASN A 16 -5.56 8.42 -11.95
CA ASN A 16 -6.40 7.92 -10.86
C ASN A 16 -5.98 8.49 -9.51
N ALA A 17 -6.95 8.66 -8.61
CA ALA A 17 -6.71 9.11 -7.23
C ALA A 17 -6.10 8.00 -6.36
N GLN A 18 -6.47 6.74 -6.64
CA GLN A 18 -5.94 5.53 -6.01
C GLN A 18 -5.00 4.79 -6.98
N ALA A 19 -4.66 3.53 -6.66
CA ALA A 19 -3.84 2.70 -7.54
C ALA A 19 -4.49 2.58 -8.92
N GLY A 20 -3.69 2.57 -9.98
CA GLY A 20 -4.21 2.36 -11.33
C GLY A 20 -4.94 1.02 -11.46
N VAL A 21 -4.32 -0.04 -10.93
CA VAL A 21 -4.95 -1.36 -10.78
C VAL A 21 -4.64 -1.92 -9.39
N LEU A 22 -5.67 -2.33 -8.66
CA LEU A 22 -5.55 -3.06 -7.39
C LEU A 22 -5.96 -4.52 -7.61
N ILE A 23 -5.06 -5.44 -7.28
CA ILE A 23 -5.26 -6.89 -7.36
C ILE A 23 -5.21 -7.44 -5.94
N SER A 24 -6.31 -8.03 -5.48
CA SER A 24 -6.49 -8.43 -4.07
C SER A 24 -7.29 -9.73 -3.98
N THR A 25 -7.38 -10.31 -2.77
CA THR A 25 -8.35 -11.34 -2.39
C THR A 25 -8.20 -12.60 -3.24
N GLU A 26 -6.98 -13.17 -3.21
CA GLU A 26 -6.64 -14.44 -3.88
C GLU A 26 -6.91 -14.47 -5.40
N SER A 27 -7.07 -13.30 -6.03
CA SER A 27 -7.26 -13.18 -7.47
C SER A 27 -5.96 -13.47 -8.25
N ASN A 28 -6.10 -13.85 -9.52
CA ASN A 28 -4.98 -14.11 -10.41
C ASN A 28 -5.29 -13.68 -11.87
N PRO A 29 -5.46 -12.37 -12.14
CA PRO A 29 -5.74 -11.86 -13.48
C PRO A 29 -4.48 -11.79 -14.34
N THR A 30 -4.69 -11.62 -15.65
CA THR A 30 -3.64 -11.28 -16.61
C THR A 30 -3.77 -9.82 -17.01
N LEU A 31 -2.70 -9.04 -16.81
CA LEU A 31 -2.54 -7.69 -17.31
C LEU A 31 -1.58 -7.73 -18.50
N ARG A 32 -2.01 -7.31 -19.68
CA ARG A 32 -1.20 -7.41 -20.90
C ARG A 32 -1.18 -6.11 -21.70
N ARG A 33 0.01 -5.62 -22.06
CA ARG A 33 0.19 -4.43 -22.93
C ARG A 33 -0.54 -3.15 -22.45
N ASN A 34 -0.79 -3.01 -21.15
CA ASN A 34 -1.39 -1.78 -20.62
C ASN A 34 -0.31 -0.72 -20.35
N ARG A 35 -0.69 0.55 -20.44
CA ARG A 35 0.12 1.69 -19.96
C ARG A 35 -0.56 2.29 -18.74
N ILE A 36 0.14 2.32 -17.60
CA ILE A 36 -0.42 2.77 -16.33
C ILE A 36 0.45 3.89 -15.75
N PHE A 37 -0.06 5.11 -15.76
CA PHE A 37 0.79 6.30 -15.57
C PHE A 37 0.11 7.53 -14.96
N GLU A 38 0.92 8.49 -14.50
CA GLU A 38 0.45 9.77 -13.92
C GLU A 38 -0.57 9.62 -12.78
N GLY A 39 -0.61 8.45 -12.12
CA GLY A 39 -1.50 8.18 -10.99
C GLY A 39 -1.03 8.87 -9.71
N LYS A 40 -1.98 9.25 -8.85
CA LYS A 40 -1.69 9.83 -7.51
C LYS A 40 -1.29 8.78 -6.47
N ALA A 41 -1.23 7.50 -6.83
CA ALA A 41 -0.79 6.40 -5.97
C ALA A 41 0.20 5.48 -6.73
N ALA A 42 0.11 4.16 -6.52
CA ALA A 42 0.87 3.16 -7.28
C ALA A 42 0.26 2.92 -8.67
N GLY A 43 1.07 2.45 -9.62
CA GLY A 43 0.55 1.99 -10.91
C GLY A 43 -0.30 0.72 -10.74
N VAL A 44 0.35 -0.37 -10.34
CA VAL A 44 -0.28 -1.65 -9.97
C VAL A 44 0.07 -1.96 -8.52
N GLU A 45 -0.93 -2.37 -7.75
CA GLU A 45 -0.79 -2.84 -6.37
C GLU A 45 -1.35 -4.25 -6.25
N ILE A 46 -0.59 -5.18 -5.66
CA ILE A 46 -1.01 -6.57 -5.45
C ILE A 46 -0.88 -6.93 -3.96
N THR A 47 -1.97 -7.38 -3.34
CA THR A 47 -2.06 -7.64 -1.89
C THR A 47 -2.99 -8.83 -1.58
N ASN A 48 -3.18 -9.14 -0.28
CA ASN A 48 -4.17 -10.10 0.24
C ASN A 48 -4.12 -11.48 -0.45
N GLY A 49 -2.92 -12.06 -0.53
CA GLY A 49 -2.71 -13.39 -1.09
C GLY A 49 -2.96 -13.50 -2.60
N ALA A 50 -3.19 -12.38 -3.30
CA ALA A 50 -3.37 -12.39 -4.74
C ALA A 50 -2.05 -12.62 -5.48
N SER A 51 -2.18 -13.06 -6.74
CA SER A 51 -1.10 -13.11 -7.72
C SER A 51 -1.58 -12.45 -9.00
N ALA A 52 -0.73 -12.40 -10.01
CA ALA A 52 -1.10 -11.92 -11.35
C ALA A 52 -0.07 -12.37 -12.38
N THR A 53 -0.47 -12.36 -13.65
CA THR A 53 0.46 -12.42 -14.78
C THR A 53 0.51 -11.04 -15.44
N LEU A 54 1.65 -10.35 -15.37
CA LEU A 54 1.86 -9.07 -16.03
C LEU A 54 2.76 -9.30 -17.25
N GLU A 55 2.28 -8.98 -18.43
CA GLU A 55 3.01 -9.15 -19.69
C GLU A 55 3.06 -7.86 -20.51
N ALA A 56 4.26 -7.41 -20.88
CA ALA A 56 4.46 -6.25 -21.76
C ALA A 56 3.77 -4.94 -21.31
N ASN A 57 3.52 -4.76 -20.01
CA ASN A 57 2.94 -3.52 -19.48
C ASN A 57 4.01 -2.44 -19.28
N GLN A 58 3.58 -1.18 -19.31
CA GLN A 58 4.42 -0.02 -19.03
C GLN A 58 3.86 0.75 -17.82
N LEU A 59 4.62 0.83 -16.73
CA LEU A 59 4.20 1.46 -15.48
C LEU A 59 5.15 2.62 -15.14
N PHE A 60 4.70 3.87 -15.30
CA PHE A 60 5.59 5.04 -15.24
C PHE A 60 4.94 6.32 -14.71
N HIS A 61 5.74 7.27 -14.19
CA HIS A 61 5.26 8.56 -13.65
C HIS A 61 4.13 8.47 -12.58
N ASN A 62 3.99 7.33 -11.88
CA ASN A 62 3.05 7.23 -10.75
C ASN A 62 3.67 7.84 -9.48
N LYS A 63 2.87 8.41 -8.57
CA LYS A 63 3.35 9.06 -7.33
C LYS A 63 4.15 8.11 -6.45
N PHE A 64 3.72 6.86 -6.33
CA PHE A 64 4.43 5.82 -5.57
C PHE A 64 5.24 4.94 -6.53
N GLY A 65 5.31 3.63 -6.28
CA GLY A 65 5.94 2.69 -7.21
C GLY A 65 5.05 2.40 -8.42
N GLY A 66 5.67 2.00 -9.54
CA GLY A 66 4.91 1.50 -10.69
C GLY A 66 4.25 0.16 -10.39
N LEU A 67 4.94 -0.72 -9.64
CA LEU A 67 4.43 -1.99 -9.13
C LEU A 67 4.75 -2.10 -7.64
N CYS A 68 3.72 -2.29 -6.80
CA CYS A 68 3.85 -2.50 -5.36
C CYS A 68 3.28 -3.87 -4.98
N LEU A 69 4.07 -4.68 -4.28
CA LEU A 69 3.76 -6.07 -3.93
C LEU A 69 3.78 -6.27 -2.43
N ALA A 70 2.68 -6.77 -1.86
CA ALA A 70 2.63 -7.08 -0.44
C ALA A 70 3.55 -8.27 -0.11
N THR A 71 3.75 -8.51 1.17
CA THR A 71 4.50 -9.69 1.64
C THR A 71 3.90 -10.96 1.07
N ASP A 72 4.78 -11.89 0.66
CA ASP A 72 4.45 -13.18 0.04
C ASP A 72 3.75 -13.14 -1.32
N VAL A 73 3.49 -11.95 -1.88
CA VAL A 73 2.95 -11.80 -3.24
C VAL A 73 4.02 -12.02 -4.29
N LYS A 74 3.75 -12.95 -5.22
CA LYS A 74 4.67 -13.34 -6.29
C LYS A 74 3.94 -13.38 -7.64
N PRO A 75 3.88 -12.27 -8.40
CA PRO A 75 3.32 -12.27 -9.74
C PRO A 75 4.32 -12.86 -10.74
N VAL A 76 3.80 -13.33 -11.88
CA VAL A 76 4.61 -13.67 -13.05
C VAL A 76 4.81 -12.40 -13.87
N LEU A 77 6.07 -12.01 -14.12
CA LEU A 77 6.42 -10.82 -14.89
C LEU A 77 7.12 -11.23 -16.19
N ARG A 78 6.62 -10.74 -17.33
CA ARG A 78 7.25 -10.93 -18.66
C ARG A 78 7.28 -9.60 -19.41
N ASP A 79 8.44 -9.18 -19.88
CA ASP A 79 8.60 -8.01 -20.77
C ASP A 79 8.00 -6.68 -20.28
N ASN A 80 7.77 -6.52 -18.97
CA ASN A 80 7.23 -5.28 -18.41
C ASN A 80 8.33 -4.21 -18.32
N LYS A 81 7.94 -2.95 -18.52
CA LYS A 81 8.79 -1.78 -18.31
C LYS A 81 8.25 -0.96 -17.14
N ILE A 82 9.04 -0.83 -16.09
CA ILE A 82 8.68 -0.06 -14.88
C ILE A 82 9.78 0.97 -14.69
N TYR A 83 9.47 2.25 -14.92
CA TYR A 83 10.48 3.32 -15.00
C TYR A 83 9.88 4.67 -14.61
N ASP A 84 10.73 5.64 -14.24
CA ASP A 84 10.37 7.04 -13.95
C ASP A 84 9.18 7.24 -12.99
N ASN A 85 8.89 6.27 -12.13
CA ASN A 85 7.92 6.46 -11.05
C ASN A 85 8.53 7.35 -9.98
N HIS A 86 7.69 8.14 -9.31
CA HIS A 86 8.18 9.09 -8.33
C HIS A 86 8.65 8.41 -7.04
N ASN A 87 8.23 7.17 -6.73
CA ASN A 87 8.70 6.43 -5.57
C ASN A 87 8.63 7.26 -4.27
N ALA A 88 7.52 8.00 -4.07
CA ALA A 88 7.44 8.96 -2.96
C ALA A 88 7.60 8.30 -1.58
N VAL A 89 7.26 7.01 -1.45
CA VAL A 89 7.50 6.21 -0.23
C VAL A 89 8.98 6.11 0.07
N GLU A 90 9.78 5.59 -0.86
CA GLU A 90 11.25 5.43 -0.70
C GLU A 90 11.93 6.76 -0.38
N ARG A 91 11.51 7.84 -1.06
CA ARG A 91 12.03 9.19 -0.77
C ARG A 91 11.66 9.69 0.62
N ALA A 92 10.42 9.45 1.07
CA ALA A 92 9.99 9.82 2.41
C ALA A 92 10.74 9.03 3.48
N VAL A 93 10.97 7.73 3.23
CA VAL A 93 11.85 6.88 4.07
C VAL A 93 13.25 7.50 4.15
N GLY A 94 13.89 7.78 3.00
CA GLY A 94 15.23 8.36 2.94
C GLY A 94 15.36 9.75 3.59
N ARG A 95 14.28 10.54 3.60
CA ARG A 95 14.23 11.86 4.25
C ARG A 95 13.89 11.80 5.74
N GLY A 96 13.69 10.63 6.33
CA GLY A 96 13.29 10.50 7.73
C GLY A 96 11.86 11.01 8.02
N GLN A 97 11.00 11.12 7.01
CA GLN A 97 9.62 11.60 7.17
C GLN A 97 8.68 10.50 7.65
N CYS A 98 7.72 10.83 8.51
CA CYS A 98 6.63 9.91 8.83
C CYS A 98 5.81 9.61 7.56
N LEU A 99 5.56 8.33 7.28
CA LEU A 99 4.83 7.94 6.07
C LEU A 99 3.35 8.37 6.08
N PHE A 100 2.79 8.68 7.26
CA PHE A 100 1.49 9.32 7.37
C PHE A 100 1.39 10.64 6.58
N LYS A 101 2.50 11.40 6.48
CA LYS A 101 2.55 12.67 5.73
C LYS A 101 2.30 12.49 4.23
N ILE A 102 2.63 11.32 3.68
CA ILE A 102 2.49 11.05 2.25
C ILE A 102 1.29 10.16 1.92
N SER A 103 0.86 9.33 2.87
CA SER A 103 -0.30 8.46 2.78
C SER A 103 -1.59 9.25 2.98
N SER A 104 -1.61 10.18 3.93
CA SER A 104 -2.84 10.74 4.52
C SER A 104 -3.82 9.64 4.96
N CYS A 105 -5.09 10.00 5.18
CA CYS A 105 -6.21 9.10 5.46
C CYS A 105 -6.85 8.50 4.20
N THR A 106 -6.47 8.94 2.99
CA THR A 106 -7.14 8.56 1.73
C THR A 106 -6.25 7.78 0.77
N SER A 107 -4.95 7.65 1.07
CA SER A 107 -4.01 6.83 0.31
C SER A 107 -3.27 5.92 1.26
N PHE A 108 -3.19 4.64 0.94
CA PHE A 108 -2.46 3.66 1.73
C PHE A 108 -1.32 3.15 0.86
N PRO A 109 -0.16 3.83 0.87
CA PRO A 109 1.00 3.33 0.17
C PRO A 109 1.48 2.06 0.85
N MET A 110 2.03 1.16 0.04
CA MET A 110 2.63 -0.06 0.54
C MET A 110 4.02 0.22 1.13
N HIS A 111 4.27 -0.20 2.37
CA HIS A 111 5.56 -0.06 3.05
C HIS A 111 5.71 -1.05 4.22
N ASP A 112 6.86 -1.03 4.90
CA ASP A 112 7.15 -1.93 6.02
C ASP A 112 6.38 -1.55 7.29
N PHE A 113 5.61 -2.51 7.82
CA PHE A 113 4.81 -2.45 9.06
C PHE A 113 5.67 -2.94 10.22
N TYR A 114 5.84 -2.08 11.21
CA TYR A 114 6.34 -2.45 12.53
C TYR A 114 5.30 -2.29 13.63
N ARG A 115 5.35 -3.20 14.59
CA ARG A 115 4.68 -3.12 15.90
C ARG A 115 5.68 -2.67 16.96
N CYS A 116 5.22 -1.91 17.96
CA CYS A 116 6.02 -1.54 19.12
C CYS A 116 5.49 -2.22 20.39
N VAL A 117 6.13 -3.33 20.77
CA VAL A 117 5.77 -4.14 21.95
C VAL A 117 5.86 -3.30 23.24
N SER A 118 6.88 -2.45 23.38
CA SER A 118 7.03 -1.58 24.56
C SER A 118 5.90 -0.55 24.72
N CYS A 119 5.17 -0.24 23.65
CA CYS A 119 4.02 0.68 23.69
C CYS A 119 2.68 -0.07 23.73
N ASN A 120 2.71 -1.39 23.94
CA ASN A 120 1.52 -2.24 23.96
C ASN A 120 0.64 -2.08 22.70
N THR A 121 1.24 -1.85 21.53
CA THR A 121 0.49 -1.70 20.28
C THR A 121 -0.14 -3.03 19.87
N THR A 122 -1.40 -2.98 19.43
CA THR A 122 -2.18 -4.15 19.02
C THR A 122 -1.99 -4.49 17.53
N ASP A 123 -2.62 -5.57 17.08
CA ASP A 123 -2.59 -6.05 15.68
C ASP A 123 -3.22 -5.06 14.70
N ARG A 124 -3.93 -4.06 15.23
CA ARG A 124 -4.56 -2.99 14.46
C ARG A 124 -3.64 -1.78 14.24
N ASN A 125 -2.53 -1.69 14.98
CA ASN A 125 -1.64 -0.54 14.92
C ASN A 125 -0.42 -0.84 14.08
N ALA A 126 -0.06 0.07 13.18
CA ALA A 126 1.08 -0.05 12.30
C ALA A 126 1.94 1.21 12.30
N ILE A 127 3.23 1.05 12.60
CA ILE A 127 4.19 2.15 12.71
C ILE A 127 5.18 2.05 11.55
N CYS A 128 5.39 3.17 10.84
CA CYS A 128 6.39 3.22 9.78
C CYS A 128 7.82 3.23 10.32
N ILE A 129 8.78 2.77 9.50
CA ILE A 129 10.19 2.66 9.88
C ILE A 129 10.80 3.95 10.45
N ASN A 130 10.39 5.12 9.95
CA ASN A 130 10.93 6.39 10.45
C ASN A 130 10.42 6.72 11.85
N CYS A 131 9.15 6.43 12.15
CA CYS A 131 8.64 6.56 13.52
C CYS A 131 9.31 5.55 14.46
N ILE A 132 9.62 4.33 13.99
CA ILE A 132 10.39 3.35 14.76
C ILE A 132 11.78 3.90 15.11
N LYS A 133 12.49 4.45 14.13
CA LYS A 133 13.85 5.01 14.33
C LYS A 133 13.88 6.28 15.19
N ASN A 134 12.75 6.97 15.36
CA ASN A 134 12.68 8.26 16.04
C ASN A 134 11.81 8.24 17.29
N CYS A 135 10.49 8.12 17.11
CA CYS A 135 9.51 8.17 18.20
C CYS A 135 9.61 6.94 19.12
N HIS A 136 9.88 5.77 18.56
CA HIS A 136 10.02 4.49 19.30
C HIS A 136 11.48 4.04 19.40
N ARG A 137 12.42 4.98 19.34
CA ARG A 137 13.84 4.66 19.44
C ARG A 137 14.15 4.03 20.81
N GLY A 138 14.75 2.85 20.80
CA GLY A 138 15.10 2.11 22.02
C GLY A 138 13.96 1.24 22.57
N HIS A 139 12.81 1.20 21.89
CA HIS A 139 11.73 0.28 22.25
C HIS A 139 11.94 -1.09 21.61
N THR A 140 11.32 -2.10 22.21
CA THR A 140 11.19 -3.43 21.60
C THR A 140 10.15 -3.36 20.49
N VAL A 141 10.57 -3.67 19.27
CA VAL A 141 9.77 -3.55 18.05
C VAL A 141 9.89 -4.81 17.22
N GLU A 142 8.85 -5.11 16.46
CA GLU A 142 8.77 -6.29 15.60
C GLU A 142 8.37 -5.86 14.19
N PHE A 143 9.04 -6.40 13.17
CA PHE A 143 8.55 -6.32 11.80
C PHE A 143 7.37 -7.29 11.65
N VAL A 144 6.27 -6.79 11.08
CA VAL A 144 5.05 -7.58 10.88
C VAL A 144 4.97 -8.03 9.42
N ARG A 145 4.93 -7.08 8.48
CA ARG A 145 4.88 -7.34 7.03
C ARG A 145 5.08 -6.06 6.22
N HIS A 146 5.43 -6.20 4.96
CA HIS A 146 5.26 -5.16 3.94
C HIS A 146 3.84 -5.20 3.39
N ASP A 147 3.04 -4.14 3.59
CA ASP A 147 1.62 -4.13 3.20
C ASP A 147 1.06 -2.70 3.13
N ARG A 148 -0.23 -2.60 2.81
CA ARG A 148 -1.01 -1.38 2.66
C ARG A 148 -1.53 -0.86 4.00
N PHE A 149 -0.99 0.24 4.51
CA PHE A 149 -1.50 0.91 5.72
C PHE A 149 -0.97 2.35 5.84
N PHE A 150 -1.42 3.08 6.87
CA PHE A 150 -0.86 4.37 7.28
C PHE A 150 -0.14 4.24 8.63
N CYS A 151 0.76 5.18 8.94
CA CYS A 151 1.46 5.15 10.22
C CYS A 151 0.58 5.67 11.37
N ASP A 152 0.15 4.80 12.28
CA ASP A 152 -0.65 5.09 13.48
C ASP A 152 0.02 6.11 14.42
N CYS A 153 1.34 6.01 14.59
CA CYS A 153 2.09 7.02 15.34
C CYS A 153 1.86 8.41 14.73
N GLY A 154 1.96 8.52 13.40
CA GLY A 154 1.73 9.77 12.67
C GLY A 154 0.27 10.22 12.66
N ALA A 155 -0.68 9.28 12.68
CA ALA A 155 -2.10 9.54 12.77
C ALA A 155 -2.51 10.06 14.16
N GLY A 156 -1.65 9.94 15.18
CA GLY A 156 -1.96 10.32 16.55
C GLY A 156 -2.88 9.33 17.26
N THR A 157 -2.94 8.07 16.80
CA THR A 157 -3.76 7.01 17.40
C THR A 157 -3.04 6.27 18.54
N LEU A 158 -1.78 6.61 18.80
CA LEU A 158 -0.97 6.08 19.89
C LEU A 158 -0.88 7.06 21.07
N GLU A 159 -0.53 6.55 22.25
CA GLU A 159 -0.45 7.34 23.49
C GLU A 159 0.52 8.53 23.40
N HIS A 160 1.60 8.42 22.63
CA HIS A 160 2.59 9.47 22.46
C HIS A 160 2.51 10.13 21.10
N GLN A 161 2.57 11.47 21.10
CA GLN A 161 2.53 12.28 19.89
C GLN A 161 3.74 12.01 18.98
N CYS A 162 3.48 11.92 17.68
CA CYS A 162 4.53 11.79 16.67
C CYS A 162 5.45 13.03 16.64
N ARG A 163 6.75 12.82 16.74
CA ARG A 163 7.75 13.89 16.55
C ARG A 163 8.01 14.21 15.08
N LEU A 164 7.63 13.30 14.18
CA LEU A 164 7.83 13.42 12.75
C LEU A 164 6.59 13.93 12.01
N GLN A 165 5.44 14.05 12.71
CA GLN A 165 4.21 14.65 12.21
C GLN A 165 3.76 15.76 13.15
N THR A 166 3.94 17.00 12.72
CA THR A 166 3.72 18.22 13.51
C THR A 166 2.50 19.02 13.05
N GLU A 167 1.89 18.66 11.91
CA GLU A 167 0.66 19.29 11.44
C GLU A 167 -0.55 18.59 12.05
N VAL A 168 -1.36 19.35 12.80
CA VAL A 168 -2.70 18.95 13.26
C VAL A 168 -3.64 19.00 12.05
N ARG A 169 -4.41 17.94 11.77
CA ARG A 169 -5.50 17.99 10.78
C ARG A 169 -6.71 17.18 11.23
N ASP A 170 -7.87 17.69 10.80
CA ASP A 170 -9.22 17.33 11.21
C ASP A 170 -9.50 15.82 11.17
N ASN A 171 -10.03 15.33 12.29
CA ASN A 171 -10.41 13.94 12.53
C ASN A 171 -11.65 13.49 11.72
N ASP A 172 -12.10 14.25 10.73
CA ASP A 172 -13.42 14.05 10.10
C ASP A 172 -13.49 12.91 9.08
N THR A 173 -12.37 12.22 8.83
CA THR A 173 -12.38 10.96 8.09
C THR A 173 -11.75 9.87 8.95
N VAL A 174 -12.49 9.44 9.96
CA VAL A 174 -12.22 8.19 10.67
C VAL A 174 -12.34 7.06 9.65
N TYR A 175 -11.20 6.61 9.13
CA TYR A 175 -11.13 5.33 8.45
C TYR A 175 -11.32 4.27 9.53
N ASP A 176 -12.50 3.64 9.54
CA ASP A 176 -12.76 2.53 10.42
C ASP A 176 -11.80 1.40 10.06
N SER A 177 -10.93 1.06 11.01
CA SER A 177 -9.94 -0.03 10.95
C SER A 177 -10.58 -1.43 10.86
N ALA A 178 -11.76 -1.54 10.24
CA ALA A 178 -12.40 -2.80 9.97
C ALA A 178 -11.45 -3.65 9.13
N THR A 179 -11.11 -4.82 9.68
CA THR A 179 -10.61 -5.99 8.96
C THR A 179 -11.28 -6.05 7.59
N PRO A 180 -10.59 -6.43 6.49
CA PRO A 180 -11.26 -6.70 5.23
C PRO A 180 -12.39 -7.67 5.52
N THR A 181 -13.63 -7.19 5.51
CA THR A 181 -14.78 -8.02 5.80
C THR A 181 -14.82 -9.05 4.69
N GLY A 182 -14.79 -10.33 5.05
CA GLY A 182 -15.12 -11.40 4.13
C GLY A 182 -16.40 -11.01 3.40
N SER A 183 -16.36 -11.08 2.07
CA SER A 183 -17.53 -10.80 1.25
C SER A 183 -18.53 -11.93 1.46
N ASP A 184 -19.38 -11.82 2.48
CA ASP A 184 -20.61 -12.58 2.55
C ASP A 184 -21.54 -12.03 1.46
N THR A 185 -21.46 -12.63 0.27
CA THR A 185 -22.51 -12.49 -0.73
C THR A 185 -23.80 -13.11 -0.15
N PRO A 186 -24.90 -12.36 -0.03
CA PRO A 186 -26.18 -12.96 0.32
C PRO A 186 -26.57 -13.90 -0.81
N ASN A 187 -26.81 -15.18 -0.50
CA ASN A 187 -27.55 -16.06 -1.38
C ASN A 187 -28.92 -15.42 -1.63
N MET A 188 -29.10 -14.83 -2.81
CA MET A 188 -30.45 -14.60 -3.33
C MET A 188 -30.95 -15.93 -3.90
N LEU A 189 -31.81 -16.57 -3.10
CA LEU A 189 -32.81 -17.60 -3.38
C LEU A 189 -32.59 -18.52 -4.59
#